data_AF-A0A7Y3GJ77-F1
#
_entry.id   AF-A0A7Y3GJ77-F1
#
_cell.length_a   1.000
_cell.length_b   1.000
_cell.length_c   1.000
_cell.angle_alpha   90.00
_cell.angle_beta   90.00
_cell.angle_gamma   90.00
#
_symmetry.space_group_name_H-M   'P 1'
#
loop_
_entity.id
_entity.type
_entity.pdbx_description
1 polymer ?
#
loop_
_entity_poly.entity_id
_entity_poly.type
_entity_poly.pdbx_seq_one_letter_code
_entity_poly.pdbx_strand_id
1 'polypeptide(L)' 'MPKGTRAQGFKDSSEKPKNCKELKVWQKSYEFCLEIYRITAKFPKEEKYGLTSQIRRSVVSIPINIAEGYGKKTTQH' A
#
# COMPACT_ATOMS: atom_id res chain seq x y z
N MET A 1 -42.02 1.05 24.34
CA MET A 1 -41.01 2.12 24.48
C MET A 1 -39.78 1.75 23.63
N PRO A 2 -39.07 2.73 23.03
CA PRO A 2 -38.26 2.55 21.82
C PRO A 2 -36.84 2.00 22.04
N LYS A 3 -36.30 1.55 20.90
CA LYS A 3 -35.13 0.74 20.60
C LYS A 3 -33.79 1.33 21.09
N GLY A 4 -32.98 0.50 21.76
CA GLY A 4 -31.55 0.76 21.98
C GLY A 4 -30.78 0.58 20.67
N THR A 5 -30.58 1.69 19.95
CA THR A 5 -29.73 1.76 18.76
C THR A 5 -28.29 1.88 19.24
N ARG A 6 -27.50 0.82 19.09
CA ARG A 6 -26.06 0.81 19.34
C ARG A 6 -25.41 1.76 18.33
N ALA A 7 -25.03 2.95 18.79
CA ALA A 7 -24.27 3.90 17.99
C ALA A 7 -22.93 3.24 17.59
N GLN A 8 -22.73 3.03 16.28
CA GLN A 8 -21.40 2.79 15.73
C GLN A 8 -20.55 4.02 16.06
N GLY A 9 -19.51 3.86 16.88
CA GLY A 9 -18.56 4.91 17.18
C GLY A 9 -17.91 5.43 15.90
N PHE A 10 -18.00 6.74 15.69
CA PHE A 10 -17.30 7.46 14.65
C PHE A 10 -15.80 7.35 14.95
N LYS A 11 -15.04 6.60 14.13
CA LYS A 11 -13.58 6.57 14.26
C LYS A 11 -13.06 7.96 13.87
N ASP A 12 -12.51 8.65 14.85
CA ASP A 12 -11.84 9.92 14.65
C ASP A 12 -10.72 9.75 13.61
N SER A 13 -10.74 10.60 12.59
CA SER A 13 -9.77 10.60 11.48
C SER A 13 -8.43 11.23 11.88
N SER A 14 -8.27 11.63 13.14
CA SER A 14 -7.09 12.32 13.69
C SER A 14 -6.01 11.40 14.26
N GLU A 15 -6.29 10.11 14.49
CA GLU A 15 -5.31 9.19 15.10
C GLU A 15 -4.21 8.84 14.08
N LYS A 16 -2.94 9.10 14.43
CA LYS A 16 -1.81 8.67 13.60
C LYS A 16 -1.90 7.16 13.39
N PRO A 17 -1.66 6.68 12.15
CA PRO A 17 -1.67 5.25 11.89
C PRO A 17 -0.72 4.51 12.84
N LYS A 18 -1.04 3.27 13.19
CA LYS A 18 -0.23 2.46 14.13
C LYS A 18 0.84 1.66 13.40
N ASN A 19 0.65 1.43 12.10
CA ASN A 19 1.58 0.75 11.21
C ASN A 19 1.51 1.35 9.80
N CYS A 20 2.51 1.07 8.96
CA CYS A 20 2.56 1.62 7.61
C CYS A 20 1.37 1.19 6.73
N LYS A 21 0.72 0.05 7.03
CA LYS A 21 -0.40 -0.48 6.24
C LYS A 21 -1.69 0.32 6.40
N GLU A 22 -1.78 1.12 7.46
CA GLU A 22 -2.89 2.05 7.68
C GLU A 22 -2.71 3.37 6.91
N LEU A 23 -1.51 3.62 6.34
CA LEU A 23 -1.31 4.77 5.45
C LEU A 23 -2.07 4.57 4.15
N LYS A 24 -2.95 5.52 3.81
CA LYS A 24 -3.64 5.54 2.52
C LYS A 24 -2.67 5.47 1.33
N VAL A 25 -1.50 6.12 1.42
CA VAL A 25 -0.49 6.08 0.37
C VAL A 25 0.14 4.69 0.21
N TRP A 26 0.36 3.98 1.31
CA TRP A 26 0.84 2.59 1.27
C TRP A 26 -0.21 1.67 0.63
N GLN A 27 -1.48 1.81 1.05
CA GLN A 27 -2.61 1.02 0.52
C GLN A 27 -2.76 1.19 -0.98
N LYS A 28 -2.80 2.45 -1.47
CA LYS A 28 -2.85 2.76 -2.90
C LYS A 28 -1.65 2.21 -3.67
N SER A 29 -0.45 2.28 -3.08
CA SER A 29 0.75 1.72 -3.71
C SER A 29 0.68 0.19 -3.82
N TYR A 30 0.15 -0.49 -2.79
CA TYR A 30 -0.06 -1.93 -2.81
C TYR A 30 -1.11 -2.35 -3.86
N GLU A 31 -2.24 -1.62 -3.94
CA GLU A 31 -3.26 -1.82 -4.97
C GLU A 31 -2.67 -1.64 -6.39
N PHE A 32 -1.84 -0.61 -6.57
CA PHE A 32 -1.13 -0.37 -7.83
C PHE A 32 -0.19 -1.54 -8.18
N CYS A 33 0.54 -2.12 -7.22
CA CYS A 33 1.32 -3.34 -7.48
C CYS A 33 0.44 -4.47 -8.00
N LEU A 34 -0.73 -4.72 -7.39
CA LEU A 34 -1.64 -5.79 -7.82
C LEU A 34 -2.14 -5.55 -9.25
N GLU A 35 -2.48 -4.32 -9.60
CA GLU A 35 -2.88 -3.97 -10.96
C GLU A 35 -1.77 -4.23 -11.98
N ILE A 36 -0.54 -3.81 -11.66
CA ILE A 36 0.62 -4.04 -12.53
C ILE A 36 0.93 -5.52 -12.69
N TYR A 37 0.75 -6.34 -11.65
CA TYR A 37 0.87 -7.79 -11.76
C TYR A 37 -0.18 -8.37 -12.72
N ARG A 38 -1.43 -7.90 -12.67
CA ARG A 38 -2.51 -8.31 -13.59
C ARG A 38 -2.24 -7.88 -15.03
N ILE A 39 -1.72 -6.68 -15.26
CA ILE A 39 -1.37 -6.17 -16.59
C ILE A 39 -0.21 -6.97 -17.17
N THR A 40 0.91 -7.07 -16.43
CA THR A 40 2.11 -7.78 -16.89
C THR A 40 1.92 -9.29 -17.02
N ALA A 41 0.90 -9.88 -16.41
CA ALA A 41 0.54 -11.29 -16.62
C ALA A 41 0.08 -11.58 -18.06
N LYS A 42 -0.31 -10.56 -18.83
CA LYS A 42 -0.74 -10.67 -20.23
C LYS A 42 0.40 -10.47 -21.23
N PHE A 43 1.62 -10.19 -20.77
CA PHE A 43 2.76 -10.00 -21.66
C PHE A 43 3.21 -11.33 -22.29
N PRO A 44 3.90 -11.29 -23.45
CA PRO A 44 4.54 -12.46 -24.03
C PRO A 44 5.50 -13.14 -23.03
N LYS A 45 5.65 -14.47 -23.12
CA LYS A 45 6.47 -15.24 -22.17
C LYS A 45 7.95 -14.86 -22.25
N GLU A 46 8.39 -14.40 -23.41
CA GLU A 46 9.74 -13.94 -23.72
C GLU A 46 10.11 -12.72 -22.85
N GLU A 47 9.12 -11.89 -22.47
CA GLU A 47 9.32 -10.71 -21.62
C GLU A 47 9.38 -11.00 -20.12
N LYS A 48 9.24 -12.27 -19.71
CA LYS A 48 9.22 -12.67 -18.29
C LYS A 48 10.44 -12.16 -17.53
N TYR A 49 11.62 -12.30 -18.12
CA TYR A 49 12.88 -11.86 -17.52
C TYR A 49 13.29 -10.46 -17.97
N GLY A 50 12.74 -9.96 -19.08
CA GLY A 50 12.89 -8.59 -19.58
C GLY A 50 11.95 -7.61 -18.88
N LEU A 51 11.00 -7.04 -19.63
CA LEU A 51 10.12 -5.97 -19.16
C LEU A 51 9.30 -6.37 -17.92
N THR A 52 8.81 -7.60 -17.86
CA THR A 52 7.97 -8.05 -16.74
C THR A 52 8.74 -8.01 -15.42
N SER A 53 9.99 -8.49 -15.40
CA SER A 53 10.80 -8.54 -14.18
C SER A 53 11.21 -7.15 -13.70
N GLN A 54 11.51 -6.24 -14.64
CA GLN A 54 11.92 -4.87 -14.33
C GLN A 54 10.74 -4.06 -13.78
N ILE A 55 9.60 -4.10 -14.47
CA ILE A 55 8.39 -3.38 -14.05
C ILE A 55 7.95 -3.85 -12.67
N ARG A 56 7.81 -5.17 -12.46
CA ARG A 56 7.34 -5.73 -11.17
C ARG A 56 8.26 -5.37 -10.01
N ARG A 57 9.58 -5.44 -10.19
CA ARG A 57 10.54 -5.02 -9.15
C ARG A 57 10.43 -3.54 -8.83
N SER A 58 10.35 -2.69 -9.84
CA SER A 58 10.20 -1.25 -9.65
C SER A 58 8.93 -0.90 -8.88
N VAL A 59 7.77 -1.48 -9.24
CA VAL A 59 6.53 -1.13 -8.54
C VAL A 59 6.47 -1.70 -7.13
N VAL A 60 7.02 -2.89 -6.87
CA VAL A 60 7.09 -3.47 -5.51
C VAL A 60 7.99 -2.65 -4.60
N SER A 61 8.99 -1.96 -5.16
CA SER A 61 9.86 -1.06 -4.38
C SER A 61 9.10 0.11 -3.75
N ILE A 62 7.97 0.56 -4.33
CA ILE A 62 7.21 1.71 -3.83
C ILE A 62 6.66 1.48 -2.40
N PRO A 63 5.80 0.46 -2.14
CA PRO A 63 5.28 0.21 -0.79
C PRO A 63 6.39 -0.20 0.20
N ILE A 64 7.48 -0.81 -0.27
CA ILE A 64 8.64 -1.14 0.57
C ILE A 64 9.31 0.14 1.07
N ASN A 65 9.64 1.09 0.19
CA ASN A 65 10.23 2.37 0.58
C ASN A 65 9.32 3.18 1.50
N ILE A 66 7.99 3.14 1.28
CA ILE A 66 7.03 3.78 2.20
C ILE A 66 7.08 3.12 3.58
N ALA A 67 7.11 1.80 3.65
CA ALA A 67 7.19 1.07 4.92
C ALA A 67 8.51 1.34 5.66
N GLU A 68 9.64 1.37 4.94
CA GLU A 68 10.94 1.71 5.50
C GLU A 68 11.00 3.15 6.02
N GLY A 69 10.42 4.10 5.28
CA GLY A 69 10.35 5.51 5.68
C GLY A 69 9.43 5.74 6.89
N TYR A 70 8.37 4.95 7.03
CA TYR A 70 7.38 5.11 8.11
C TYR A 70 7.97 4.99 9.52
N GLY A 71 8.96 4.12 9.71
CA GLY A 71 9.61 3.89 11.00
C GLY A 71 10.80 4.80 11.29
N LYS A 72 11.29 5.56 10.31
CA LYS A 72 12.47 6.43 10.46
C LYS A 72 12.06 7.75 11.11
N LYS A 73 12.39 7.92 12.39
CA LYS A 73 12.50 9.26 12.99
C LYS A 73 13.79 9.88 12.46
N THR A 74 13.70 10.96 11.70
CA THR A 74 14.89 11.69 11.26
C THR A 74 15.59 12.26 12.49
N THR A 75 16.73 11.68 12.86
CA THR A 75 17.70 12.34 13.74
C THR A 75 18.38 13.41 12.89
N GLN A 76 17.94 14.66 13.05
CA GLN A 76 18.67 15.82 12.50
C GLN A 76 20.01 15.90 13.25
N HIS A 77 21.13 16.00 12.51
CA HIS A 77 22.46 16.27 13.05
C HIS A 77 22.76 17.76 12.89
#